data_AF-A0AAV7B5Q5-F1
#
_entry.id   AF-A0AAV7B5Q5-F1
#
_cell.length_a   1.000
_cell.length_b   1.000
_cell.length_c   1.000
_cell.angle_alpha   90.00
_cell.angle_beta   90.00
_cell.angle_gamma   90.00
#
_symmetry.space_group_name_H-M   'P 1'
#
loop_
_entity.id
_entity.type
_entity.pdbx_description
1 polymer ?
#
loop_
_entity_poly.entity_id
_entity_poly.type
_entity_poly.pdbx_seq_one_letter_code
_entity_poly.pdbx_strand_id
1 'polypeptide(L)'
;MIIFCIDISGSMSVTTELSQDQSNDYNIVYKSRMEAVKSALDQTLDILHKQHCEKRVALVTFSDQVKLYGDGLKEPLVLQDTELLDPDHLKSQGEDQPLPRPLSETLHALKEKIHCLEESGATALGPAALVSIAIASKSPGSKVIICTDGRANTDLGNLEDISEEYAYQSSKLYYSNLGDLALQHSVVVSVVTIEGTNCRLPELGQLADKTGGKVNIVHPLKLADEFQSILEEDIIATNVKLKVFLPLTMYFLYEGDQQSVLEKSFGSVTSDTVLSTEFNIYSSKIKEVLRFSQLPIQLHLTYTLPDGRSRWRILSLRRPVTNDCSTALESIDLSVLQIHSVQFSARLAMEGYVSEARNVALELKALIDMVMRHEKYEAPDVVYEDWENSMAPIYEDLQEYMKEDSSGKTEQDSHREVPVVKTFSDEMATMIFHMKRAKNKVLSKLGN
;
A
#
# COMPACT_ATOMS: atom_id res chain seq x y z
N MET A 1 0.45 1.39 18.34
CA MET A 1 1.41 2.52 18.45
C MET A 1 1.55 3.19 17.10
N ILE A 2 2.02 4.43 17.04
CA ILE A 2 2.30 5.16 15.79
C ILE A 2 3.78 5.49 15.75
N ILE A 3 4.45 5.21 14.63
CA ILE A 3 5.87 5.50 14.43
C ILE A 3 5.97 6.40 13.20
N PHE A 4 6.45 7.62 13.39
CA PHE A 4 6.84 8.49 12.29
C PHE A 4 8.30 8.19 11.95
N CYS A 5 8.54 7.68 10.74
CA CYS A 5 9.86 7.40 10.18
C CYS A 5 10.15 8.47 9.12
N ILE A 6 10.93 9.49 9.48
CA ILE A 6 11.00 10.74 8.74
C ILE A 6 12.38 10.93 8.11
N ASP A 7 12.38 11.14 6.81
CA ASP A 7 13.56 11.54 6.07
C ASP A 7 14.01 12.94 6.50
N ILE A 8 15.28 13.05 6.87
CA ILE A 8 15.98 14.30 7.15
C ILE A 8 17.24 14.42 6.27
N SER A 9 17.26 13.74 5.13
CA SER A 9 18.35 13.78 4.16
C SER A 9 18.53 15.16 3.54
N GLY A 10 19.68 15.39 2.89
CA GLY A 10 19.97 16.68 2.26
C GLY A 10 18.95 17.11 1.20
N SER A 11 18.25 16.18 0.53
CA SER A 11 17.21 16.51 -0.46
C SER A 11 16.02 17.24 0.14
N MET A 12 15.77 17.05 1.44
CA MET A 12 14.67 17.71 2.16
C MET A 12 14.80 19.24 2.25
N SER A 13 15.96 19.80 1.88
CA SER A 13 16.17 21.26 1.82
C SER A 13 15.56 21.91 0.58
N VAL A 14 15.09 21.12 -0.41
CA VAL A 14 14.46 21.65 -1.63
C VAL A 14 13.20 22.44 -1.25
N THR A 15 13.05 23.63 -1.85
CA THR A 15 11.95 24.55 -1.57
C THR A 15 10.87 24.51 -2.65
N THR A 16 9.61 24.58 -2.23
CA THR A 16 8.45 24.75 -3.12
C THR A 16 7.95 26.18 -3.04
N GLU A 17 7.59 26.75 -4.18
CA GLU A 17 6.96 28.05 -4.27
C GLU A 17 5.52 28.00 -3.78
N LEU A 18 5.16 28.85 -2.82
CA LEU A 18 3.80 28.95 -2.30
C LEU A 18 3.24 30.33 -2.61
N SER A 19 2.12 30.35 -3.32
CA SER A 19 1.27 31.53 -3.48
C SER A 19 0.28 31.58 -2.31
N GLN A 20 0.41 32.59 -1.44
CA GLN A 20 -0.61 32.86 -0.42
C GLN A 20 -1.59 33.89 -0.95
N ASP A 21 -2.85 33.47 -1.09
CA ASP A 21 -3.95 34.33 -1.52
C ASP A 21 -4.52 35.08 -0.30
N GLN A 22 -3.76 36.05 0.22
CA GLN A 22 -4.24 36.97 1.25
C GLN A 22 -3.95 38.41 0.84
N SER A 23 -4.99 39.07 0.31
CA SER A 23 -5.11 40.51 0.06
C SER A 23 -4.09 41.15 -0.89
N ASN A 24 -4.44 41.26 -2.18
CA ASN A 24 -3.93 42.22 -3.19
C ASN A 24 -2.41 42.42 -3.37
N ASP A 25 -1.56 41.67 -2.69
CA ASP A 25 -0.11 41.67 -2.86
C ASP A 25 0.35 40.21 -3.01
N TYR A 26 0.91 39.87 -4.18
CA TYR A 26 1.44 38.54 -4.46
C TYR A 26 2.73 38.34 -3.67
N ASN A 27 2.62 37.89 -2.42
CA ASN A 27 3.79 37.54 -1.62
C ASN A 27 4.13 36.07 -1.85
N ILE A 28 5.20 35.83 -2.61
CA ILE A 28 5.72 34.49 -2.86
C ILE A 28 6.52 34.05 -1.65
N VAL A 29 6.12 32.94 -1.01
CA VAL A 29 6.85 32.35 0.11
C VAL A 29 7.43 31.01 -0.34
N TYR A 30 8.74 30.84 -0.17
CA TYR A 30 9.41 29.56 -0.38
C TYR A 30 9.44 28.80 0.94
N LYS A 31 9.00 27.54 0.93
CA LYS A 31 9.05 26.66 2.09
C LYS A 31 9.78 25.38 1.74
N SER A 32 10.75 24.96 2.56
CA SER A 32 11.46 23.69 2.33
C SER A 32 10.56 22.49 2.60
N ARG A 33 10.89 21.34 2.01
CA ARG A 33 10.21 20.07 2.29
C ARG A 33 10.32 19.71 3.78
N MET A 34 11.48 19.94 4.39
CA MET A 34 11.69 19.77 5.84
C MET A 34 10.77 20.67 6.67
N GLU A 35 10.66 21.96 6.34
CA GLU A 35 9.74 22.88 7.02
C GLU A 35 8.28 22.45 6.87
N ALA A 36 7.91 21.91 5.71
CA ALA A 36 6.58 21.36 5.48
C ALA A 36 6.32 20.12 6.35
N VAL A 37 7.25 19.17 6.40
CA VAL A 37 7.16 17.97 7.25
C VAL A 37 7.09 18.34 8.74
N LYS A 38 7.96 19.22 9.24
CA LYS A 38 7.92 19.69 10.63
C LYS A 38 6.57 20.28 10.99
N SER A 39 6.05 21.16 10.13
CA SER A 39 4.74 21.78 10.33
C SER A 39 3.60 20.77 10.29
N ALA A 40 3.68 19.77 9.40
CA ALA A 40 2.68 18.72 9.31
C ALA A 40 2.68 17.79 10.53
N LEU A 41 3.86 17.41 11.02
CA LEU A 41 3.99 16.61 12.24
C LEU A 41 3.47 17.38 13.46
N ASP A 42 3.81 18.66 13.61
CA ASP A 42 3.35 19.50 14.71
C ASP A 42 1.81 19.57 14.78
N GLN A 43 1.17 19.87 13.63
CA GLN A 43 -0.28 19.89 13.50
C GLN A 43 -0.93 18.53 13.76
N THR A 44 -0.34 17.46 13.21
CA THR A 44 -0.83 16.09 13.38
C THR A 44 -0.78 15.65 14.84
N LEU A 45 0.30 15.97 15.56
CA LEU A 45 0.43 15.66 16.98
C LEU A 45 -0.59 16.41 17.83
N ASP A 46 -0.89 17.67 17.52
CA ASP A 46 -1.92 18.43 18.22
C ASP A 46 -3.31 17.83 18.04
N ILE A 47 -3.65 17.44 16.81
CA ILE A 47 -4.95 16.82 16.49
C ILE A 47 -5.05 15.45 17.17
N LEU A 48 -4.00 14.64 17.06
CA LEU A 48 -3.94 13.33 17.67
C LEU A 48 -4.01 13.41 19.19
N HIS A 49 -3.37 14.39 19.84
CA HIS A 49 -3.47 14.58 21.28
C HIS A 49 -4.89 15.00 21.70
N LYS A 50 -5.53 15.91 20.95
CA LYS A 50 -6.93 16.34 21.22
C LYS A 50 -7.93 15.20 21.10
N GLN A 51 -7.79 14.35 20.09
CA GLN A 51 -8.73 13.26 19.82
C GLN A 51 -8.40 11.99 20.61
N HIS A 52 -7.12 11.68 20.78
CA HIS A 52 -6.62 10.41 21.29
C HIS A 52 -5.32 10.55 22.10
N CYS A 53 -5.34 11.34 23.18
CA CYS A 53 -4.18 11.59 24.05
C CYS A 53 -3.48 10.34 24.60
N GLU A 54 -4.17 9.20 24.69
CA GLU A 54 -3.59 7.93 25.16
C GLU A 54 -2.82 7.16 24.07
N LYS A 55 -2.83 7.64 22.82
CA LYS A 55 -2.03 7.04 21.76
C LYS A 55 -0.54 7.24 22.06
N ARG A 56 0.23 6.21 21.76
CA ARG A 56 1.69 6.18 21.91
C ARG A 56 2.31 6.48 20.56
N VAL A 57 3.18 7.49 20.52
CA VAL A 57 3.88 7.94 19.32
C VAL A 57 5.38 7.84 19.53
N ALA A 58 6.07 7.34 18.50
CA ALA A 58 7.53 7.37 18.41
C ALA A 58 7.99 8.14 17.17
N LEU A 59 9.14 8.79 17.29
CA LEU A 59 9.84 9.43 16.18
C LEU A 59 11.14 8.66 15.88
N VAL A 60 11.32 8.33 14.61
CA VAL A 60 12.56 7.83 14.00
C VAL A 60 12.89 8.77 12.85
N THR A 61 14.14 9.19 12.73
CA THR A 61 14.58 9.97 11.57
C THR A 61 15.75 9.30 10.89
N PHE A 62 15.93 9.59 9.60
CA PHE A 62 17.03 9.02 8.84
C PHE A 62 17.66 10.02 7.88
N SER A 63 18.99 9.94 7.80
CA SER A 63 19.86 10.59 6.83
C SER A 63 20.94 9.57 6.41
N ASP A 64 22.21 9.94 6.42
CA ASP A 64 23.38 9.03 6.50
C ASP A 64 23.44 8.20 7.80
N GLN A 65 22.60 8.53 8.79
CA GLN A 65 22.45 7.84 10.08
C GLN A 65 20.96 7.64 10.40
N VAL A 66 20.64 6.66 11.24
CA VAL A 66 19.27 6.47 11.75
C VAL A 66 19.21 6.86 13.22
N LYS A 67 18.34 7.80 13.57
CA LYS A 67 18.16 8.28 14.94
C LYS A 67 16.82 7.83 15.51
N LEU A 68 16.86 7.15 16.66
CA LEU A 68 15.68 6.66 17.38
C LEU A 68 15.39 7.59 18.56
N TYR A 69 14.46 8.53 18.37
CA TYR A 69 14.03 9.44 19.44
C TYR A 69 13.04 8.77 20.41
N GLY A 70 12.36 7.71 19.97
CA GLY A 70 11.30 7.09 20.75
C GLY A 70 10.22 8.12 21.08
N ASP A 71 9.86 8.25 22.35
CA ASP A 71 8.88 9.23 22.82
C ASP A 71 9.43 10.65 23.04
N GLY A 72 10.68 10.92 22.67
CA GLY A 72 11.32 12.23 22.76
C GLY A 72 11.84 12.62 24.14
N LEU A 73 11.57 11.83 25.19
CA LEU A 73 11.95 12.16 26.57
C LEU A 73 13.41 11.84 26.92
N LYS A 74 14.08 11.02 26.10
CA LYS A 74 15.49 10.66 26.27
C LYS A 74 16.30 11.14 25.07
N GLU A 75 17.62 11.16 25.25
CA GLU A 75 18.53 11.35 24.12
C GLU A 75 18.37 10.21 23.11
N PRO A 76 18.38 10.53 21.80
CA PRO A 76 18.14 9.55 20.75
C PRO A 76 19.31 8.57 20.66
N LEU A 77 19.00 7.29 20.41
CA LEU A 77 20.01 6.33 19.95
C LEU A 77 20.35 6.65 18.50
N VAL A 78 21.65 6.75 18.20
CA VAL A 78 22.15 6.99 16.84
C VAL A 78 22.79 5.71 16.33
N LEU A 79 22.34 5.26 15.15
CA LEU A 79 22.90 4.12 14.42
C LEU A 79 23.55 4.65 13.15
N GLN A 80 24.81 4.29 12.89
CA GLN A 80 25.58 4.87 11.80
C GLN A 80 26.65 3.91 11.26
N ASP A 81 27.27 4.28 10.14
CA ASP A 81 28.36 3.53 9.52
C ASP A 81 28.03 2.03 9.32
N THR A 82 28.89 1.14 9.81
CA THR A 82 28.75 -0.31 9.66
C THR A 82 27.53 -0.88 10.38
N GLU A 83 26.97 -0.17 11.36
CA GLU A 83 25.74 -0.60 12.06
C GLU A 83 24.54 -0.63 11.12
N LEU A 84 24.53 0.26 10.11
CA LEU A 84 23.47 0.32 9.09
C LEU A 84 23.49 -0.86 8.11
N LEU A 85 24.56 -1.65 8.13
CA LEU A 85 24.76 -2.79 7.24
C LEU A 85 24.37 -4.13 7.86
N ASP A 86 24.01 -4.15 9.15
CA ASP A 86 23.69 -5.36 9.91
C ASP A 86 22.19 -5.41 10.25
N PRO A 87 21.36 -6.11 9.44
CA PRO A 87 19.92 -6.20 9.67
C PRO A 87 19.56 -6.81 11.03
N ASP A 88 20.34 -7.77 11.53
CA ASP A 88 20.05 -8.44 12.79
C ASP A 88 20.32 -7.49 13.96
N HIS A 89 21.42 -6.73 13.90
CA HIS A 89 21.71 -5.66 14.86
C HIS A 89 20.61 -4.59 14.84
N LEU A 90 20.27 -4.05 13.67
CA LEU A 90 19.21 -3.04 13.52
C LEU A 90 17.87 -3.50 14.09
N LYS A 91 17.48 -4.74 13.78
CA LYS A 91 16.27 -5.35 14.33
C LYS A 91 16.31 -5.41 15.86
N SER A 92 17.42 -5.89 16.44
CA SER A 92 17.61 -5.93 17.90
C SER A 92 17.49 -4.54 18.52
N GLN A 93 18.14 -3.51 17.94
CA GLN A 93 18.08 -2.14 18.47
C GLN A 93 16.65 -1.59 18.47
N GLY A 94 15.85 -1.91 17.45
CA GLY A 94 14.42 -1.55 17.42
C GLY A 94 13.59 -2.32 18.45
N GLU A 95 13.83 -3.62 18.59
CA GLU A 95 13.18 -4.49 19.59
C GLU A 95 13.57 -4.15 21.04
N ASP A 96 14.73 -3.55 21.27
CA ASP A 96 15.18 -3.15 22.60
C ASP A 96 14.67 -1.75 23.03
N GLN A 97 14.10 -0.95 22.12
CA GLN A 97 13.53 0.35 22.48
C GLN A 97 12.43 0.24 23.56
N PRO A 98 12.36 1.15 24.54
CA PRO A 98 11.25 1.15 25.49
C PRO A 98 9.92 1.42 24.79
N LEU A 99 8.82 0.88 25.32
CA LEU A 99 7.49 1.24 24.84
C LEU A 99 7.24 2.75 25.09
N PRO A 100 6.97 3.56 24.05
CA PRO A 100 6.74 5.00 24.17
C PRO A 100 5.63 5.31 25.14
N ARG A 101 5.79 6.35 25.97
CA ARG A 101 4.71 6.83 26.83
C ARG A 101 3.55 7.45 26.03
N PRO A 102 2.35 7.56 26.62
CA PRO A 102 1.21 8.20 25.96
C PRO A 102 1.49 9.66 25.60
N LEU A 103 0.83 10.15 24.55
CA LEU A 103 0.93 11.55 24.10
C LEU A 103 0.51 12.57 25.16
N SER A 104 -0.33 12.18 26.13
CA SER A 104 -0.64 12.99 27.30
C SER A 104 0.60 13.39 28.12
N GLU A 105 1.68 12.62 28.05
CA GLU A 105 2.96 12.88 28.73
C GLU A 105 4.08 13.37 27.80
N THR A 106 4.02 13.05 26.50
CA THR A 106 5.17 13.16 25.59
C THR A 106 5.04 14.24 24.52
N LEU A 107 3.86 14.85 24.36
CA LEU A 107 3.57 15.81 23.28
C LEU A 107 4.63 16.92 23.17
N HIS A 108 4.95 17.60 24.27
CA HIS A 108 5.90 18.71 24.27
C HIS A 108 7.30 18.25 23.85
N ALA A 109 7.79 17.15 24.42
CA ALA A 109 9.11 16.62 24.12
C ALA A 109 9.25 16.21 22.66
N LEU A 110 8.22 15.55 22.09
CA LEU A 110 8.20 15.21 20.67
C LEU A 110 8.23 16.47 19.79
N LYS A 111 7.40 17.48 20.10
CA LYS A 111 7.40 18.75 19.37
C LYS A 111 8.75 19.44 19.42
N GLU A 112 9.41 19.50 20.58
CA GLU A 112 10.75 20.07 20.69
C GLU A 112 11.75 19.35 19.78
N LYS A 113 11.76 18.00 19.79
CA LYS A 113 12.66 17.22 18.92
C LYS A 113 12.36 17.46 17.43
N ILE A 114 11.08 17.59 17.04
CA ILE A 114 10.66 17.89 15.66
C ILE A 114 11.17 19.27 15.20
N HIS A 115 11.02 20.29 16.04
CA HIS A 115 11.47 21.65 15.70
C HIS A 115 12.99 21.70 15.48
N CYS A 116 13.75 20.89 16.21
CA CYS A 116 15.21 20.78 16.12
C CYS A 116 15.73 19.85 15.02
N LEU A 117 14.88 19.27 14.15
CA LEU A 117 15.38 18.45 13.04
C LEU A 117 16.15 19.31 12.03
N GLU A 118 17.24 18.80 11.47
CA GLU A 118 18.04 19.50 10.47
C GLU A 118 18.37 18.56 9.33
N GLU A 119 18.37 19.09 8.10
CA GLU A 119 18.69 18.32 6.91
C GLU A 119 20.18 17.97 6.87
N SER A 120 20.52 16.72 6.55
CA SER A 120 21.91 16.29 6.45
C SER A 120 22.07 15.02 5.62
N GLY A 121 23.24 14.82 5.02
CA GLY A 121 23.67 13.50 4.56
C GLY A 121 22.81 12.82 3.49
N ALA A 122 23.02 11.50 3.41
CA ALA A 122 22.39 10.56 2.49
C ALA A 122 20.98 10.14 2.97
N THR A 123 20.40 9.10 2.38
CA THR A 123 19.02 8.65 2.61
C THR A 123 19.01 7.17 3.02
N ALA A 124 19.26 6.88 4.31
CA ALA A 124 19.29 5.54 4.91
C ALA A 124 17.89 4.96 5.19
N LEU A 125 17.04 4.94 4.16
CA LEU A 125 15.64 4.52 4.29
C LEU A 125 15.50 3.05 4.66
N GLY A 126 16.27 2.16 4.01
CA GLY A 126 16.21 0.71 4.24
C GLY A 126 16.43 0.31 5.71
N PRO A 127 17.51 0.78 6.36
CA PRO A 127 17.73 0.61 7.80
C PRO A 127 16.62 1.24 8.65
N ALA A 128 16.20 2.47 8.33
CA ALA A 128 15.20 3.20 9.11
C ALA A 128 13.83 2.50 9.11
N ALA A 129 13.42 1.96 7.96
CA ALA A 129 12.20 1.19 7.81
C ALA A 129 12.24 -0.09 8.65
N LEU A 130 13.36 -0.83 8.61
CA LEU A 130 13.56 -2.04 9.42
C LEU A 130 13.45 -1.75 10.91
N VAL A 131 14.18 -0.74 11.40
CA VAL A 131 14.16 -0.39 12.83
C VAL A 131 12.78 0.11 13.25
N SER A 132 12.10 0.90 12.42
CA SER A 132 10.75 1.39 12.70
C SER A 132 9.74 0.25 12.82
N ILE A 133 9.82 -0.75 11.93
CA ILE A 133 8.99 -1.97 11.99
C ILE A 133 9.33 -2.78 13.25
N ALA A 134 10.61 -2.92 13.59
CA ALA A 134 11.06 -3.62 14.80
C ALA A 134 10.53 -2.95 16.08
N ILE A 135 10.56 -1.61 16.17
CA ILE A 135 9.91 -0.86 17.27
C ILE A 135 8.41 -1.15 17.29
N ALA A 136 7.74 -1.06 16.13
CA ALA A 136 6.30 -1.26 15.99
C ALA A 136 5.82 -2.67 16.33
N SER A 137 6.68 -3.68 16.13
CA SER A 137 6.38 -5.11 16.29
C SER A 137 5.88 -5.50 17.69
N LYS A 138 6.17 -4.68 18.70
CA LYS A 138 5.79 -4.85 20.10
C LYS A 138 4.28 -4.72 20.34
N SER A 139 3.57 -4.08 19.42
CA SER A 139 2.15 -3.82 19.54
C SER A 139 1.48 -4.11 18.19
N PRO A 140 0.81 -5.27 18.03
CA PRO A 140 -0.01 -5.55 16.86
C PRO A 140 -0.99 -4.41 16.57
N GLY A 141 -1.21 -4.12 15.29
CA GLY A 141 -2.00 -2.97 14.85
C GLY A 141 -1.27 -1.63 14.98
N SER A 142 0.06 -1.64 15.12
CA SER A 142 0.84 -0.41 15.04
C SER A 142 0.95 0.08 13.60
N LYS A 143 1.05 1.40 13.45
CA LYS A 143 1.21 2.08 12.17
C LYS A 143 2.60 2.69 12.09
N VAL A 144 3.33 2.39 11.02
CA VAL A 144 4.57 3.07 10.65
C VAL A 144 4.26 3.97 9.46
N ILE A 145 4.60 5.25 9.55
CA ILE A 145 4.44 6.23 8.46
C ILE A 145 5.85 6.62 8.03
N ILE A 146 6.25 6.15 6.85
CA ILE A 146 7.52 6.54 6.20
C ILE A 146 7.24 7.78 5.37
N CYS A 147 7.95 8.87 5.64
CA CYS A 147 7.87 10.10 4.85
C CYS A 147 9.24 10.40 4.25
N THR A 148 9.36 10.41 2.92
CA THR A 148 10.64 10.57 2.19
C THR A 148 10.49 11.46 0.97
N ASP A 149 11.56 12.12 0.54
CA ASP A 149 11.58 12.91 -0.69
C ASP A 149 12.66 12.47 -1.69
N GLY A 150 13.41 11.43 -1.34
CA GLY A 150 14.48 10.89 -2.16
C GLY A 150 14.51 9.36 -2.21
N ARG A 151 15.32 8.86 -3.15
CA ARG A 151 15.65 7.43 -3.24
C ARG A 151 16.52 7.04 -2.06
N ALA A 152 16.32 5.83 -1.57
CA ALA A 152 17.29 5.21 -0.68
C ALA A 152 18.63 5.09 -1.41
N ASN A 153 19.72 5.59 -0.82
CA ASN A 153 21.03 5.59 -1.48
C ASN A 153 22.19 5.14 -0.56
N THR A 154 21.86 4.56 0.59
CA THR A 154 22.80 3.77 1.39
C THR A 154 22.73 2.29 1.00
N ASP A 155 23.79 1.54 1.30
CA ASP A 155 23.95 0.14 0.87
C ASP A 155 22.74 -0.77 1.16
N LEU A 156 22.24 -0.77 2.39
CA LEU A 156 21.11 -1.63 2.76
C LEU A 156 19.79 -1.07 2.23
N GLY A 157 19.18 -1.76 1.27
CA GLY A 157 17.94 -1.31 0.62
C GLY A 157 18.15 -0.17 -0.37
N ASN A 158 19.33 -0.08 -0.98
CA ASN A 158 19.64 0.92 -2.01
C ASN A 158 18.64 0.88 -3.18
N LEU A 159 18.16 2.05 -3.61
CA LEU A 159 17.24 2.24 -4.73
C LEU A 159 17.77 3.24 -5.78
N GLU A 160 19.00 3.73 -5.65
CA GLU A 160 19.68 4.47 -6.73
C GLU A 160 19.91 3.58 -7.95
N ASP A 161 20.27 4.17 -9.10
CA ASP A 161 20.33 3.46 -10.38
C ASP A 161 21.38 2.34 -10.36
N ILE A 162 20.94 1.15 -9.96
CA ILE A 162 21.74 -0.06 -9.94
C ILE A 162 21.83 -0.58 -11.36
N SER A 163 23.00 -0.41 -12.00
CA SER A 163 23.27 -0.91 -13.35
C SER A 163 23.27 -2.44 -13.45
N GLU A 164 23.38 -3.13 -12.32
CA GLU A 164 23.37 -4.59 -12.22
C GLU A 164 22.00 -5.13 -11.83
N GLU A 165 21.38 -5.92 -12.72
CA GLU A 165 20.09 -6.61 -12.50
C GLU A 165 20.02 -7.30 -11.13
N TYR A 166 21.09 -7.98 -10.72
CA TYR A 166 21.12 -8.73 -9.45
C TYR A 166 20.92 -7.81 -8.24
N ALA A 167 21.61 -6.67 -8.21
CA ALA A 167 21.51 -5.76 -7.09
C ALA A 167 20.17 -5.00 -7.08
N TYR A 168 19.58 -4.77 -8.26
CA TYR A 168 18.20 -4.29 -8.37
C TYR A 168 17.19 -5.30 -7.79
N GLN A 169 17.26 -6.58 -8.18
CA GLN A 169 16.39 -7.63 -7.65
C GLN A 169 16.59 -7.83 -6.14
N SER A 170 17.83 -7.75 -5.65
CA SER A 170 18.13 -7.81 -4.22
C SER A 170 17.43 -6.69 -3.45
N SER A 171 17.42 -5.48 -3.99
CA SER A 171 16.79 -4.31 -3.36
C SER A 171 15.27 -4.40 -3.37
N LYS A 172 14.67 -4.85 -4.49
CA LYS A 172 13.24 -5.18 -4.56
C LYS A 172 12.84 -6.23 -3.52
N LEU A 173 13.63 -7.30 -3.42
CA LEU A 173 13.39 -8.37 -2.46
C LEU A 173 13.53 -7.89 -1.00
N TYR A 174 14.45 -6.96 -0.73
CA TYR A 174 14.64 -6.39 0.60
C TYR A 174 13.35 -5.71 1.12
N TYR A 175 12.75 -4.79 0.36
CA TYR A 175 11.50 -4.13 0.77
C TYR A 175 10.31 -5.10 0.85
N SER A 176 10.27 -6.09 -0.04
CA SER A 176 9.29 -7.17 0.00
C SER A 176 9.40 -7.99 1.31
N ASN A 177 10.63 -8.31 1.74
CA ASN A 177 10.89 -9.02 3.01
C ASN A 177 10.57 -8.16 4.23
N LEU A 178 10.81 -6.85 4.19
CA LEU A 178 10.36 -5.93 5.24
C LEU A 178 8.82 -5.91 5.35
N GLY A 179 8.12 -5.99 4.22
CA GLY A 179 6.67 -6.16 4.20
C GLY A 179 6.21 -7.44 4.87
N ASP A 180 6.91 -8.56 4.64
CA ASP A 180 6.60 -9.83 5.31
C ASP A 180 6.86 -9.77 6.82
N LEU A 181 7.96 -9.14 7.24
CA LEU A 181 8.25 -8.92 8.66
C LEU A 181 7.14 -8.09 9.33
N ALA A 182 6.75 -6.97 8.72
CA ALA A 182 5.67 -6.13 9.24
C ALA A 182 4.33 -6.89 9.30
N LEU A 183 4.00 -7.65 8.24
CA LEU A 183 2.80 -8.48 8.18
C LEU A 183 2.76 -9.53 9.30
N GLN A 184 3.88 -10.22 9.56
CA GLN A 184 4.02 -11.22 10.62
C GLN A 184 3.71 -10.63 12.02
N HIS A 185 4.07 -9.37 12.24
CA HIS A 185 3.82 -8.66 13.49
C HIS A 185 2.53 -7.82 13.48
N SER A 186 1.70 -7.94 12.43
CA SER A 186 0.49 -7.12 12.22
C SER A 186 0.77 -5.61 12.31
N VAL A 187 1.92 -5.16 11.80
CA VAL A 187 2.28 -3.76 11.63
C VAL A 187 1.82 -3.30 10.25
N VAL A 188 1.16 -2.14 10.19
CA VAL A 188 0.76 -1.48 8.94
C VAL A 188 1.80 -0.42 8.61
N VAL A 189 2.39 -0.48 7.41
CA VAL A 189 3.37 0.52 6.96
C VAL A 189 2.74 1.35 5.85
N SER A 190 2.74 2.67 5.98
CA SER A 190 2.34 3.58 4.90
C SER A 190 3.56 4.37 4.42
N VAL A 191 3.63 4.60 3.12
CA VAL A 191 4.69 5.34 2.44
C VAL A 191 4.09 6.63 1.87
N VAL A 192 4.61 7.75 2.35
CA VAL A 192 4.26 9.10 1.90
C VAL A 192 5.51 9.68 1.24
N THR A 193 5.41 10.00 -0.04
CA THR A 193 6.46 10.71 -0.78
C THR A 193 6.02 12.11 -1.12
N ILE A 194 6.98 13.00 -1.39
CA ILE A 194 6.69 14.39 -1.71
C ILE A 194 6.67 14.59 -3.23
N GLU A 195 5.75 15.42 -3.73
CA GLU A 195 5.66 15.75 -5.16
C GLU A 195 6.99 16.26 -5.76
N GLY A 196 7.19 15.94 -7.04
CA GLY A 196 8.40 16.33 -7.78
C GLY A 196 9.64 15.53 -7.36
N THR A 197 9.45 14.31 -6.88
CA THR A 197 10.52 13.39 -6.47
C THR A 197 10.38 12.07 -7.19
N ASN A 198 11.47 11.30 -7.22
CA ASN A 198 11.45 9.92 -7.68
C ASN A 198 12.06 9.08 -6.56
N CYS A 199 11.20 8.45 -5.77
CA CYS A 199 11.53 7.63 -4.60
C CYS A 199 11.51 6.13 -4.92
N ARG A 200 11.29 5.74 -6.18
CA ARG A 200 11.23 4.33 -6.61
C ARG A 200 10.08 3.60 -5.91
N LEU A 201 8.88 4.17 -6.05
CA LEU A 201 7.65 3.62 -5.49
C LEU A 201 7.27 2.22 -6.00
N PRO A 202 7.61 1.75 -7.22
CA PRO A 202 7.34 0.36 -7.61
C PRO A 202 7.97 -0.67 -6.65
N GLU A 203 9.12 -0.34 -6.07
CA GLU A 203 9.83 -1.17 -5.10
C GLU A 203 9.41 -0.82 -3.67
N LEU A 204 9.52 0.46 -3.29
CA LEU A 204 9.24 0.91 -1.92
C LEU A 204 7.77 0.72 -1.53
N GLY A 205 6.85 0.95 -2.46
CA GLY A 205 5.41 0.84 -2.23
C GLY A 205 4.94 -0.60 -1.93
N GLN A 206 5.72 -1.63 -2.27
CA GLN A 206 5.41 -3.02 -1.94
C GLN A 206 5.32 -3.24 -0.43
N LEU A 207 6.10 -2.48 0.35
CA LEU A 207 6.07 -2.51 1.80
C LEU A 207 4.68 -2.14 2.33
N ALA A 208 4.08 -1.09 1.77
CA ALA A 208 2.76 -0.62 2.15
C ALA A 208 1.65 -1.53 1.61
N ASP A 209 1.77 -1.96 0.35
CA ASP A 209 0.81 -2.87 -0.29
C ASP A 209 0.69 -4.20 0.48
N LYS A 210 1.80 -4.81 0.89
CA LYS A 210 1.80 -6.06 1.67
C LYS A 210 1.15 -5.93 3.04
N THR A 211 1.25 -4.76 3.66
CA THR A 211 0.80 -4.53 5.05
C THR A 211 -0.55 -3.85 5.14
N GLY A 212 -1.18 -3.55 3.99
CA GLY A 212 -2.45 -2.84 3.91
C GLY A 212 -2.37 -1.34 4.20
N GLY A 213 -1.17 -0.74 4.12
CA GLY A 213 -0.97 0.70 4.27
C GLY A 213 -0.99 1.46 2.94
N LYS A 214 -0.90 2.79 3.01
CA LYS A 214 -1.07 3.68 1.85
C LYS A 214 0.26 3.93 1.14
N VAL A 215 0.19 4.19 -0.17
CA VAL A 215 1.28 4.72 -0.98
C VAL A 215 0.76 6.00 -1.60
N ASN A 216 1.32 7.15 -1.26
CA ASN A 216 0.83 8.45 -1.72
C ASN A 216 1.97 9.40 -2.04
N ILE A 217 1.86 10.11 -3.17
CA ILE A 217 2.67 11.27 -3.51
C ILE A 217 1.87 12.51 -3.08
N VAL A 218 2.48 13.40 -2.29
CA VAL A 218 1.77 14.46 -1.58
C VAL A 218 2.43 15.81 -1.76
N HIS A 219 1.63 16.81 -2.12
CA HIS A 219 2.06 18.21 -2.09
C HIS A 219 2.50 18.59 -0.67
N PRO A 220 3.64 19.29 -0.48
CA PRO A 220 4.17 19.63 0.86
C PRO A 220 3.15 20.24 1.83
N LEU A 221 2.24 21.08 1.34
CA LEU A 221 1.18 21.70 2.16
C LEU A 221 0.06 20.75 2.63
N LYS A 222 -0.10 19.59 2.01
CA LYS A 222 -1.14 18.60 2.32
C LYS A 222 -0.62 17.43 3.17
N LEU A 223 0.64 17.46 3.59
CA LEU A 223 1.24 16.40 4.40
C LEU A 223 0.50 16.16 5.71
N ALA A 224 0.00 17.22 6.37
CA ALA A 224 -0.77 17.09 7.61
C ALA A 224 -2.10 16.34 7.40
N ASP A 225 -2.77 16.63 6.29
CA ASP A 225 -4.03 15.98 5.92
C ASP A 225 -3.79 14.50 5.59
N GLU A 226 -2.69 14.20 4.89
CA GLU A 226 -2.33 12.81 4.57
C GLU A 226 -1.99 12.02 5.83
N PHE A 227 -1.18 12.57 6.74
CA PHE A 227 -0.86 11.90 7.99
C PHE A 227 -2.14 11.62 8.79
N GLN A 228 -3.06 12.59 8.90
CA GLN A 228 -4.35 12.38 9.56
C GLN A 228 -5.18 11.29 8.87
N SER A 229 -5.29 11.34 7.54
CA SER A 229 -5.99 10.32 6.73
C SER A 229 -5.44 8.92 6.96
N ILE A 230 -4.13 8.75 7.15
CA ILE A 230 -3.53 7.44 7.52
C ILE A 230 -3.91 7.06 8.95
N LEU A 231 -3.91 8.02 9.89
CA LEU A 231 -4.18 7.76 11.30
C LEU A 231 -5.65 7.41 11.58
N GLU A 232 -6.59 8.02 10.87
CA GLU A 232 -8.04 7.79 10.98
C GLU A 232 -8.50 6.39 10.54
N GLU A 233 -7.67 5.65 9.79
CA GLU A 233 -8.02 4.28 9.38
C GLU A 233 -7.96 3.29 10.54
N ASP A 234 -9.05 3.15 11.28
CA ASP A 234 -9.11 2.29 12.45
C ASP A 234 -8.87 0.82 12.10
N ILE A 235 -7.90 0.23 12.81
CA ILE A 235 -7.61 -1.20 12.73
C ILE A 235 -8.62 -1.92 13.61
N ILE A 236 -9.55 -2.63 12.96
CA ILE A 236 -10.65 -3.33 13.63
C ILE A 236 -10.27 -4.75 14.08
N ALA A 237 -9.21 -5.32 13.47
CA ALA A 237 -8.66 -6.60 13.85
C ALA A 237 -7.21 -6.77 13.39
N THR A 238 -6.46 -7.60 14.10
CA THR A 238 -5.07 -7.97 13.81
C THR A 238 -4.93 -9.49 13.68
N ASN A 239 -3.76 -9.97 13.24
CA ASN A 239 -3.47 -11.39 12.96
C ASN A 239 -4.56 -12.06 12.11
N VAL A 240 -5.11 -11.33 11.13
CA VAL A 240 -6.20 -11.80 10.30
C VAL A 240 -5.69 -12.81 9.28
N LYS A 241 -6.30 -14.00 9.28
CA LYS A 241 -6.09 -15.05 8.29
C LYS A 241 -7.44 -15.52 7.75
N LEU A 242 -7.49 -15.72 6.45
CA LEU A 242 -8.64 -16.21 5.71
C LEU A 242 -8.29 -17.57 5.10
N LYS A 243 -9.20 -18.54 5.24
CA LYS A 243 -9.25 -19.71 4.37
C LYS A 243 -10.57 -19.73 3.62
N VAL A 244 -10.53 -19.90 2.30
CA VAL A 244 -11.73 -20.09 1.47
C VAL A 244 -11.72 -21.51 0.93
N PHE A 245 -12.81 -22.24 1.16
CA PHE A 245 -13.02 -23.60 0.72
C PHE A 245 -14.08 -23.64 -0.37
N LEU A 246 -13.67 -24.14 -1.52
CA LEU A 246 -14.53 -24.48 -2.65
C LEU A 246 -14.78 -25.99 -2.67
N PRO A 247 -15.84 -26.47 -3.35
CA PRO A 247 -16.00 -27.88 -3.65
C PRO A 247 -14.82 -28.40 -4.48
N LEU A 248 -14.50 -29.70 -4.38
CA LEU A 248 -13.41 -30.35 -5.13
C LEU A 248 -13.60 -30.31 -6.67
N THR A 249 -14.80 -29.96 -7.13
CA THR A 249 -15.09 -29.73 -8.55
C THR A 249 -14.64 -28.36 -9.05
N MET A 250 -14.14 -27.50 -8.15
CA MET A 250 -13.76 -26.12 -8.42
C MET A 250 -12.33 -25.83 -7.96
N TYR A 251 -11.76 -24.76 -8.50
CA TYR A 251 -10.40 -24.30 -8.19
C TYR A 251 -10.29 -22.78 -8.33
N PHE A 252 -9.30 -22.17 -7.67
CA PHE A 252 -8.96 -20.76 -7.85
C PHE A 252 -8.08 -20.56 -9.09
N LEU A 253 -8.39 -19.57 -9.93
CA LEU A 253 -7.73 -19.35 -11.22
C LEU A 253 -6.31 -18.76 -11.09
N TYR A 254 -6.12 -17.81 -10.17
CA TYR A 254 -4.93 -16.95 -10.10
C TYR A 254 -4.27 -16.93 -8.71
N GLU A 255 -4.39 -18.03 -7.97
CA GLU A 255 -3.97 -18.10 -6.56
C GLU A 255 -3.03 -19.30 -6.29
N GLY A 256 -2.12 -19.57 -7.22
CA GLY A 256 -1.14 -20.67 -7.15
C GLY A 256 -1.63 -21.92 -7.87
N ASP A 257 -1.30 -23.10 -7.33
CA ASP A 257 -1.76 -24.38 -7.88
C ASP A 257 -3.30 -24.40 -7.93
N GLN A 258 -3.88 -25.04 -8.95
CA GLN A 258 -5.33 -25.21 -9.11
C GLN A 258 -5.91 -26.04 -7.95
N GLN A 259 -6.13 -25.40 -6.81
CA GLN A 259 -6.58 -25.99 -5.57
C GLN A 259 -7.97 -25.46 -5.21
N SER A 260 -8.69 -26.27 -4.43
CA SER A 260 -10.02 -25.92 -3.91
C SER A 260 -9.96 -25.15 -2.59
N VAL A 261 -8.76 -24.87 -2.07
CA VAL A 261 -8.56 -24.13 -0.82
C VAL A 261 -7.61 -22.98 -1.06
N LEU A 262 -8.02 -21.78 -0.68
CA LEU A 262 -7.19 -20.57 -0.70
C LEU A 262 -6.88 -20.17 0.74
N GLU A 263 -5.61 -19.95 1.06
CA GLU A 263 -5.18 -19.40 2.35
C GLU A 263 -4.49 -18.05 2.14
N LYS A 264 -4.96 -17.00 2.83
CA LYS A 264 -4.34 -15.67 2.81
C LYS A 264 -4.17 -15.10 4.21
N SER A 265 -3.07 -14.40 4.45
CA SER A 265 -2.80 -13.65 5.68
C SER A 265 -2.79 -12.16 5.38
N PHE A 266 -3.45 -11.38 6.23
CA PHE A 266 -3.60 -9.92 6.06
C PHE A 266 -2.94 -9.11 7.17
N GLY A 267 -2.54 -9.75 8.28
CA GLY A 267 -2.00 -9.04 9.44
C GLY A 267 -3.08 -8.17 10.06
N SER A 268 -3.05 -6.86 9.80
CA SER A 268 -4.02 -5.88 10.28
C SER A 268 -5.03 -5.51 9.20
N VAL A 269 -6.31 -5.37 9.59
CA VAL A 269 -7.39 -4.98 8.67
C VAL A 269 -8.20 -3.82 9.21
N THR A 270 -8.78 -3.05 8.30
CA THR A 270 -9.70 -1.94 8.58
C THR A 270 -11.11 -2.31 8.12
N SER A 271 -12.10 -1.45 8.38
CA SER A 271 -13.45 -1.63 7.85
C SER A 271 -13.50 -1.67 6.31
N ASP A 272 -12.50 -1.08 5.67
CA ASP A 272 -12.44 -0.85 4.23
C ASP A 272 -11.61 -1.93 3.51
N THR A 273 -11.07 -2.92 4.23
CA THR A 273 -10.31 -4.03 3.63
C THR A 273 -11.23 -4.93 2.81
N VAL A 274 -10.98 -5.01 1.49
CA VAL A 274 -11.74 -5.84 0.54
C VAL A 274 -10.80 -6.82 -0.16
N LEU A 275 -11.21 -8.09 -0.22
CA LEU A 275 -10.58 -9.13 -1.04
C LEU A 275 -11.57 -9.59 -2.10
N SER A 276 -11.14 -9.57 -3.36
CA SER A 276 -11.79 -10.30 -4.45
C SER A 276 -10.93 -11.48 -4.89
N THR A 277 -11.56 -12.56 -5.36
CA THR A 277 -10.87 -13.76 -5.87
C THR A 277 -11.69 -14.41 -6.95
N GLU A 278 -11.03 -15.03 -7.90
CA GLU A 278 -11.65 -15.69 -9.04
C GLU A 278 -11.47 -17.20 -8.97
N PHE A 279 -12.53 -17.93 -9.31
CA PHE A 279 -12.55 -19.39 -9.30
C PHE A 279 -13.32 -19.93 -10.50
N ASN A 280 -13.03 -21.18 -10.85
CA ASN A 280 -13.68 -21.87 -11.94
C ASN A 280 -14.05 -23.31 -11.56
N ILE A 281 -14.84 -23.96 -12.41
CA ILE A 281 -15.17 -25.38 -12.34
C ILE A 281 -14.24 -26.13 -13.30
N TYR A 282 -13.68 -27.26 -12.88
CA TYR A 282 -12.91 -28.11 -13.80
C TYR A 282 -13.79 -28.54 -14.97
N SER A 283 -13.31 -28.42 -16.21
CA SER A 283 -14.10 -28.76 -17.40
C SER A 283 -14.61 -30.22 -17.38
N SER A 284 -13.84 -31.14 -16.80
CA SER A 284 -14.22 -32.55 -16.60
C SER A 284 -15.36 -32.76 -15.59
N LYS A 285 -15.64 -31.77 -14.75
CA LYS A 285 -16.59 -31.80 -13.63
C LYS A 285 -17.88 -31.02 -13.89
N ILE A 286 -18.00 -30.28 -14.98
CA ILE A 286 -19.21 -29.50 -15.31
C ILE A 286 -20.48 -30.35 -15.27
N LYS A 287 -20.48 -31.54 -15.90
CA LYS A 287 -21.64 -32.44 -15.90
C LYS A 287 -22.00 -32.97 -14.51
N GLU A 288 -21.03 -33.06 -13.61
CA GLU A 288 -21.23 -33.45 -12.22
C GLU A 288 -21.85 -32.30 -11.43
N VAL A 289 -21.29 -31.09 -11.58
CA VAL A 289 -21.78 -29.85 -10.94
C VAL A 289 -23.23 -29.55 -11.29
N LEU A 290 -23.61 -29.70 -12.56
CA LEU A 290 -24.99 -29.46 -13.03
C LEU A 290 -26.04 -30.42 -12.44
N ARG A 291 -25.63 -31.49 -11.74
CA ARG A 291 -26.55 -32.37 -11.01
C ARG A 291 -26.97 -31.79 -9.66
N PHE A 292 -26.25 -30.77 -9.17
CA PHE A 292 -26.55 -30.09 -7.91
C PHE A 292 -27.31 -28.80 -8.21
N SER A 293 -28.29 -28.47 -7.36
CA SER A 293 -29.00 -27.18 -7.46
C SER A 293 -28.18 -26.01 -6.90
N GLN A 294 -27.26 -26.29 -5.96
CA GLN A 294 -26.42 -25.30 -5.30
C GLN A 294 -25.05 -25.89 -4.96
N LEU A 295 -24.01 -25.06 -4.99
CA LEU A 295 -22.66 -25.39 -4.54
C LEU A 295 -22.34 -24.67 -3.22
N PRO A 296 -21.79 -25.37 -2.22
CA PRO A 296 -21.36 -24.76 -0.98
C PRO A 296 -20.01 -24.06 -1.16
N ILE A 297 -19.85 -22.88 -0.57
CA ILE A 297 -18.57 -22.19 -0.40
C ILE A 297 -18.45 -21.87 1.09
N GLN A 298 -17.29 -22.12 1.68
CA GLN A 298 -17.08 -21.86 3.10
C GLN A 298 -15.88 -20.96 3.32
N LEU A 299 -16.02 -19.97 4.19
CA LEU A 299 -14.95 -19.06 4.58
C LEU A 299 -14.66 -19.25 6.06
N HIS A 300 -13.39 -19.41 6.41
CA HIS A 300 -12.90 -19.46 7.78
C HIS A 300 -12.02 -18.25 8.02
N LEU A 301 -12.39 -17.43 8.99
CA LEU A 301 -11.67 -16.23 9.38
C LEU A 301 -11.15 -16.41 10.80
N THR A 302 -9.85 -16.32 11.00
CA THR A 302 -9.24 -16.21 12.34
C THR A 302 -8.63 -14.83 12.48
N TYR A 303 -8.87 -14.16 13.61
CA TYR A 303 -8.40 -12.81 13.85
C TYR A 303 -8.34 -12.49 15.34
N THR A 304 -7.67 -11.41 15.70
CA THR A 304 -7.57 -10.89 17.07
C THR A 304 -8.24 -9.52 17.14
N LEU A 305 -9.16 -9.35 18.09
CA LEU A 305 -9.83 -8.07 18.33
C LEU A 305 -8.89 -7.06 19.01
N PRO A 306 -9.20 -5.75 18.98
CA PRO A 306 -8.39 -4.72 19.65
C PRO A 306 -8.22 -4.94 21.16
N ASP A 307 -9.14 -5.68 21.79
CA ASP A 307 -9.07 -6.07 23.19
C ASP A 307 -8.19 -7.32 23.47
N GLY A 308 -7.51 -7.83 22.44
CA GLY A 308 -6.61 -8.97 22.52
C GLY A 308 -7.28 -10.34 22.41
N ARG A 309 -8.62 -10.43 22.32
CA ARG A 309 -9.31 -11.72 22.20
C ARG A 309 -9.19 -12.26 20.78
N SER A 310 -8.67 -13.48 20.65
CA SER A 310 -8.71 -14.23 19.39
C SER A 310 -10.13 -14.75 19.10
N ARG A 311 -10.54 -14.66 17.84
CA ARG A 311 -11.84 -15.05 17.32
C ARG A 311 -11.68 -15.94 16.11
N TRP A 312 -12.64 -16.83 15.93
CA TRP A 312 -12.82 -17.60 14.71
C TRP A 312 -14.27 -17.43 14.26
N ARG A 313 -14.45 -17.04 13.00
CA ARG A 313 -15.75 -16.94 12.33
C ARG A 313 -15.78 -17.88 11.12
N ILE A 314 -16.85 -18.65 11.01
CA ILE A 314 -17.12 -19.48 9.83
C ILE A 314 -18.34 -18.92 9.13
N LEU A 315 -18.22 -18.65 7.83
CA LEU A 315 -19.32 -18.26 6.97
C LEU A 315 -19.55 -19.37 5.96
N SER A 316 -20.78 -19.86 5.86
CA SER A 316 -21.16 -20.87 4.86
C SER A 316 -22.15 -20.25 3.89
N LEU A 317 -21.79 -20.23 2.62
CA LEU A 317 -22.58 -19.70 1.52
C LEU A 317 -23.00 -20.86 0.62
N ARG A 318 -24.16 -20.72 -0.02
CA ARG A 318 -24.63 -21.63 -1.07
C ARG A 318 -24.91 -20.82 -2.32
N ARG A 319 -24.28 -21.18 -3.43
CA ARG A 319 -24.44 -20.50 -4.72
C ARG A 319 -25.26 -21.37 -5.66
N PRO A 320 -26.38 -20.86 -6.24
CA PRO A 320 -27.15 -21.60 -7.23
C PRO A 320 -26.31 -22.02 -8.43
N VAL A 321 -26.66 -23.14 -9.04
CA VAL A 321 -26.07 -23.63 -10.28
C VAL A 321 -27.10 -23.48 -11.39
N THR A 322 -26.66 -22.96 -12.54
CA THR A 322 -27.48 -22.86 -13.75
C THR A 322 -26.64 -23.21 -14.98
N ASN A 323 -27.29 -23.74 -16.00
CA ASN A 323 -26.76 -23.85 -17.37
C ASN A 323 -27.41 -22.86 -18.33
N ASP A 324 -28.29 -22.00 -17.82
CA ASP A 324 -28.93 -20.92 -18.57
C ASP A 324 -28.12 -19.62 -18.43
N CYS A 325 -27.67 -19.09 -19.57
CA CYS A 325 -26.86 -17.89 -19.63
C CYS A 325 -27.63 -16.65 -19.14
N SER A 326 -28.91 -16.52 -19.50
CA SER A 326 -29.72 -15.36 -19.11
C SER A 326 -29.90 -15.30 -17.59
N THR A 327 -30.25 -16.41 -16.95
CA THR A 327 -30.31 -16.53 -15.48
C THR A 327 -28.97 -16.18 -14.82
N ALA A 328 -27.86 -16.60 -15.40
CA ALA A 328 -26.53 -16.28 -14.88
C ALA A 328 -26.27 -14.77 -14.94
N LEU A 329 -26.52 -14.13 -16.09
CA LEU A 329 -26.35 -12.68 -16.28
C LEU A 329 -27.23 -11.86 -15.34
N GLU A 330 -28.50 -12.25 -15.16
CA GLU A 330 -29.43 -11.60 -14.23
C GLU A 330 -28.98 -11.69 -12.76
N SER A 331 -28.13 -12.66 -12.42
CA SER A 331 -27.64 -12.89 -11.05
C SER A 331 -26.29 -12.24 -10.76
N ILE A 332 -25.68 -11.55 -11.72
CA ILE A 332 -24.36 -10.92 -11.55
C ILE A 332 -24.48 -9.71 -10.63
N ASP A 333 -23.58 -9.66 -9.64
CA ASP A 333 -23.36 -8.47 -8.83
C ASP A 333 -22.28 -7.60 -9.49
N LEU A 334 -22.71 -6.50 -10.14
CA LEU A 334 -21.78 -5.62 -10.83
C LEU A 334 -20.75 -4.98 -9.90
N SER A 335 -21.10 -4.70 -8.64
CA SER A 335 -20.15 -4.09 -7.70
C SER A 335 -18.94 -4.99 -7.44
N VAL A 336 -19.19 -6.29 -7.33
CA VAL A 336 -18.14 -7.29 -7.15
C VAL A 336 -17.29 -7.40 -8.41
N LEU A 337 -17.92 -7.41 -9.58
CA LEU A 337 -17.22 -7.51 -10.86
C LEU A 337 -16.33 -6.29 -11.13
N GLN A 338 -16.85 -5.08 -10.87
CA GLN A 338 -16.14 -3.82 -11.01
C GLN A 338 -14.93 -3.71 -10.06
N ILE A 339 -15.11 -4.05 -8.77
CA ILE A 339 -13.98 -4.08 -7.84
C ILE A 339 -12.95 -5.11 -8.29
N HIS A 340 -13.41 -6.31 -8.64
CA HIS A 340 -12.50 -7.38 -9.03
C HIS A 340 -11.67 -7.00 -10.25
N SER A 341 -12.29 -6.39 -11.28
CA SER A 341 -11.55 -5.95 -12.46
C SER A 341 -10.46 -4.96 -12.12
N VAL A 342 -10.77 -3.95 -11.30
CA VAL A 342 -9.81 -2.91 -10.89
C VAL A 342 -8.67 -3.53 -10.09
N GLN A 343 -9.00 -4.30 -9.04
CA GLN A 343 -7.99 -4.89 -8.15
C GLN A 343 -7.11 -5.91 -8.88
N PHE A 344 -7.71 -6.75 -9.72
CA PHE A 344 -7.00 -7.86 -10.35
C PHE A 344 -6.10 -7.38 -11.48
N SER A 345 -6.57 -6.51 -12.37
CA SER A 345 -5.74 -5.91 -13.41
C SER A 345 -4.57 -5.12 -12.81
N ALA A 346 -4.82 -4.36 -11.74
CA ALA A 346 -3.76 -3.64 -11.03
C ALA A 346 -2.72 -4.58 -10.39
N ARG A 347 -3.16 -5.71 -9.82
CA ARG A 347 -2.26 -6.74 -9.30
C ARG A 347 -1.35 -7.30 -10.38
N LEU A 348 -1.92 -7.73 -11.51
CA LEU A 348 -1.16 -8.27 -12.65
C LEU A 348 -0.15 -7.24 -13.18
N ALA A 349 -0.56 -5.97 -13.28
CA ALA A 349 0.32 -4.89 -13.73
C ALA A 349 1.53 -4.74 -12.81
N MET A 350 1.34 -4.69 -11.48
CA MET A 350 2.45 -4.60 -10.52
C MET A 350 3.39 -5.81 -10.51
N GLU A 351 2.85 -6.99 -10.81
CA GLU A 351 3.66 -8.22 -10.93
C GLU A 351 4.47 -8.26 -12.24
N GLY A 352 4.25 -7.30 -13.15
CA GLY A 352 4.94 -7.19 -14.43
C GLY A 352 4.19 -7.83 -15.60
N TYR A 353 3.04 -8.46 -15.36
CA TYR A 353 2.19 -9.08 -16.38
C TYR A 353 1.30 -8.04 -17.08
N VAL A 354 1.92 -6.98 -17.62
CA VAL A 354 1.23 -5.80 -18.17
C VAL A 354 0.26 -6.15 -19.31
N SER A 355 0.70 -7.00 -20.24
CA SER A 355 -0.15 -7.45 -21.35
C SER A 355 -1.37 -8.23 -20.87
N GLU A 356 -1.18 -9.10 -19.88
CA GLU A 356 -2.26 -9.91 -19.31
C GLU A 356 -3.23 -9.04 -18.50
N ALA A 357 -2.71 -8.09 -17.71
CA ALA A 357 -3.50 -7.11 -16.97
C ALA A 357 -4.49 -6.36 -17.88
N ARG A 358 -4.01 -5.91 -19.05
CA ARG A 358 -4.80 -5.21 -20.05
C ARG A 358 -5.82 -6.12 -20.74
N ASN A 359 -5.43 -7.33 -21.10
CA ASN A 359 -6.36 -8.29 -21.72
C ASN A 359 -7.51 -8.63 -20.78
N VAL A 360 -7.20 -8.97 -19.52
CA VAL A 360 -8.23 -9.26 -18.50
C VAL A 360 -9.12 -8.06 -18.24
N ALA A 361 -8.55 -6.85 -18.18
CA ALA A 361 -9.33 -5.62 -18.04
C ALA A 361 -10.37 -5.46 -19.15
N LEU A 362 -9.97 -5.69 -20.40
CA LEU A 362 -10.85 -5.59 -21.57
C LEU A 362 -11.92 -6.70 -21.60
N GLU A 363 -11.58 -7.92 -21.19
CA GLU A 363 -12.53 -9.02 -21.09
C GLU A 363 -13.60 -8.76 -20.01
N LEU A 364 -13.17 -8.27 -18.83
CA LEU A 364 -14.09 -7.91 -17.76
C LEU A 364 -14.94 -6.69 -18.13
N LYS A 365 -14.39 -5.72 -18.88
CA LYS A 365 -15.16 -4.62 -19.46
C LYS A 365 -16.25 -5.12 -20.39
N ALA A 366 -15.91 -6.02 -21.32
CA ALA A 366 -16.90 -6.60 -22.24
C ALA A 366 -18.02 -7.35 -21.50
N LEU A 367 -17.69 -8.03 -20.39
CA LEU A 367 -18.69 -8.68 -19.53
C LEU A 367 -19.59 -7.65 -18.83
N ILE A 368 -19.03 -6.58 -18.26
CA ILE A 368 -19.79 -5.49 -17.64
C ILE A 368 -20.73 -4.84 -18.66
N ASP A 369 -20.24 -4.53 -19.86
CA ASP A 369 -21.05 -3.96 -20.95
C ASP A 369 -22.23 -4.86 -21.32
N MET A 370 -22.01 -6.18 -21.35
CA MET A 370 -23.07 -7.15 -21.65
C MET A 370 -24.15 -7.16 -20.57
N VAL A 371 -23.77 -7.08 -19.29
CA VAL A 371 -24.71 -7.01 -18.17
C VAL A 371 -25.51 -5.71 -18.19
N MET A 372 -24.85 -4.57 -18.44
CA MET A 372 -25.49 -3.25 -18.53
C MET A 372 -26.55 -3.16 -19.64
N ARG A 373 -26.34 -3.87 -20.76
CA ARG A 373 -27.31 -3.91 -21.88
C ARG A 373 -28.49 -4.86 -21.64
N HIS A 374 -28.47 -5.66 -20.57
CA HIS A 374 -29.54 -6.61 -20.30
C HIS A 374 -30.79 -5.89 -19.79
N GLU A 375 -31.96 -6.20 -20.35
CA GLU A 375 -33.22 -5.44 -20.21
C GLU A 375 -33.73 -5.23 -18.76
N LYS A 376 -33.21 -6.00 -17.80
CA LYS A 376 -33.61 -5.95 -16.38
C LYS A 376 -32.64 -5.16 -15.50
N TYR A 377 -31.54 -4.66 -16.06
CA TYR A 377 -30.55 -3.95 -15.28
C TYR A 377 -30.84 -2.45 -15.28
N GLU A 378 -31.30 -1.92 -14.15
CA GLU A 378 -31.54 -0.50 -13.91
C GLU A 378 -30.46 0.04 -12.96
N ALA A 379 -29.25 0.28 -13.47
CA ALA A 379 -28.23 0.99 -12.68
C ALA A 379 -28.13 2.46 -13.07
N PRO A 380 -27.74 3.34 -12.14
CA PRO A 380 -27.40 4.71 -12.47
C PRO A 380 -26.12 4.74 -13.33
N ASP A 381 -26.16 5.41 -14.47
CA ASP A 381 -25.02 5.57 -15.41
C ASP A 381 -23.74 6.07 -14.71
N VAL A 382 -23.88 6.88 -13.65
CA VAL A 382 -22.79 7.45 -12.85
C VAL A 382 -21.86 6.38 -12.25
N VAL A 383 -22.41 5.23 -11.82
CA VAL A 383 -21.62 4.15 -11.22
C VAL A 383 -20.69 3.50 -12.25
N TYR A 384 -21.17 3.40 -13.49
CA TYR A 384 -20.40 2.85 -14.59
C TYR A 384 -19.33 3.84 -15.05
N GLU A 385 -19.67 5.14 -15.16
CA GLU A 385 -18.70 6.19 -15.50
C GLU A 385 -17.54 6.28 -14.48
N ASP A 386 -17.83 6.25 -13.17
CA ASP A 386 -16.78 6.27 -12.14
C ASP A 386 -15.84 5.06 -12.23
N TRP A 387 -16.40 3.88 -12.53
CA TRP A 387 -15.60 2.67 -12.76
C TRP A 387 -14.79 2.76 -14.05
N GLU A 388 -15.37 3.27 -15.14
CA GLU A 388 -14.67 3.43 -16.43
C GLU A 388 -13.49 4.39 -16.28
N ASN A 389 -13.69 5.51 -15.59
CA ASN A 389 -12.62 6.46 -15.24
C ASN A 389 -11.52 5.80 -14.39
N SER A 390 -11.90 4.92 -13.45
CA SER A 390 -10.93 4.19 -12.62
C SER A 390 -10.12 3.18 -13.43
N MET A 391 -10.68 2.62 -14.51
CA MET A 391 -10.01 1.63 -15.35
C MET A 391 -9.25 2.26 -16.53
N ALA A 392 -9.53 3.51 -16.90
CA ALA A 392 -8.88 4.22 -18.01
C ALA A 392 -7.35 4.10 -18.02
N PRO A 393 -6.64 4.24 -16.88
CA PRO A 393 -5.18 4.10 -16.87
C PRO A 393 -4.66 2.70 -17.25
N ILE A 394 -5.42 1.65 -16.95
CA ILE A 394 -5.05 0.28 -17.33
C ILE A 394 -5.22 0.07 -18.84
N TYR A 395 -6.17 0.77 -19.48
CA TYR A 395 -6.41 0.65 -20.92
C TYR A 395 -5.42 1.47 -21.75
N GLU A 396 -5.19 2.72 -21.33
CA GLU A 396 -4.49 3.77 -22.07
C GLU A 396 -3.03 3.87 -21.66
N ASP A 397 -2.75 4.16 -20.38
CA ASP A 397 -1.39 4.41 -19.90
C ASP A 397 -0.50 3.17 -20.00
N LEU A 398 -1.04 1.97 -19.71
CA LEU A 398 -0.30 0.72 -19.94
C LEU A 398 -0.02 0.47 -21.42
N GLN A 399 -0.89 0.92 -22.34
CA GLN A 399 -0.62 0.80 -23.77
C GLN A 399 0.52 1.73 -24.20
N GLU A 400 0.59 2.94 -23.66
CA GLU A 400 1.71 3.87 -23.89
C GLU A 400 3.01 3.30 -23.34
N TYR A 401 2.99 2.80 -22.10
CA TYR A 401 4.12 2.11 -21.49
C TYR A 401 4.68 0.97 -22.36
N MET A 402 3.79 0.12 -22.90
CA MET A 402 4.17 -0.96 -23.81
C MET A 402 4.75 -0.46 -25.14
N LYS A 403 4.20 0.62 -25.71
CA LYS A 403 4.72 1.21 -26.96
C LYS A 403 6.11 1.76 -26.76
N GLU A 404 6.34 2.49 -25.67
CA GLU A 404 7.67 3.02 -25.35
C GLU A 404 8.70 1.90 -25.10
N ASP A 405 8.30 0.82 -24.43
CA ASP A 405 9.16 -0.36 -24.21
C ASP A 405 9.55 -1.04 -25.55
N SER A 406 8.61 -1.08 -26.50
CA SER A 406 8.90 -1.61 -27.84
C SER A 406 9.77 -0.69 -28.71
N SER A 407 9.68 0.64 -28.55
CA SER A 407 10.51 1.61 -29.29
C SER A 407 11.93 1.77 -28.75
N GLY A 408 12.20 1.32 -27.52
CA GLY A 408 13.57 1.28 -26.96
C GLY A 408 14.44 0.16 -27.53
N LYS A 409 13.88 -0.77 -28.31
CA LYS A 409 14.57 -1.91 -28.93
C LYS A 409 14.93 -1.65 -30.40
N THR A 410 15.52 -0.52 -30.71
CA THR A 410 16.09 -0.29 -32.05
C THR A 410 17.53 -0.82 -32.11
N GLU A 411 17.78 -1.75 -33.04
CA GLU A 411 19.10 -2.30 -33.34
C GLU A 411 20.04 -1.20 -33.86
N GLN A 412 20.75 -0.49 -32.97
CA GLN A 412 21.99 0.23 -33.28
C GLN A 412 22.58 0.84 -31.99
N ASP A 413 23.27 0.03 -31.18
CA ASP A 413 24.58 0.46 -30.66
C ASP A 413 25.38 -0.74 -30.12
N SER A 414 26.57 -0.95 -30.69
CA SER A 414 27.48 -2.05 -30.34
C SER A 414 28.48 -1.64 -29.26
N HIS A 415 28.02 -0.92 -28.23
CA HIS A 415 28.73 -0.71 -26.99
C HIS A 415 27.86 -1.16 -25.81
N ARG A 416 28.48 -1.89 -24.89
CA ARG A 416 27.84 -2.58 -23.76
C ARG A 416 27.12 -1.58 -22.84
N GLU A 417 25.85 -1.32 -23.10
CA GLU A 417 24.90 -0.88 -22.09
C GLU A 417 23.93 -2.03 -21.83
N VAL A 418 23.96 -2.54 -20.59
CA VAL A 418 22.97 -3.49 -20.09
C VAL A 418 21.63 -2.73 -20.07
N PRO A 419 20.53 -3.28 -20.64
CA PRO A 419 19.27 -2.56 -20.68
C PRO A 419 18.78 -2.31 -19.25
N VAL A 420 18.56 -1.03 -18.92
CA VAL A 420 17.93 -0.61 -17.66
C VAL A 420 16.59 -1.32 -17.54
N VAL A 421 16.34 -2.02 -16.43
CA VAL A 421 15.02 -2.59 -16.15
C VAL A 421 14.02 -1.45 -16.13
N LYS A 422 13.17 -1.36 -17.15
CA LYS A 422 12.14 -0.33 -17.22
C LYS A 422 11.10 -0.67 -16.15
N THR A 423 11.00 0.18 -15.13
CA THR A 423 10.03 0.11 -14.04
C THR A 423 8.99 1.20 -14.22
N PHE A 424 7.82 1.06 -13.60
CA PHE A 424 6.83 2.15 -13.59
C PHE A 424 7.40 3.43 -12.98
N SER A 425 6.87 4.58 -13.41
CA SER A 425 7.10 5.85 -12.69
C SER A 425 6.43 5.80 -11.32
N ASP A 426 6.78 6.75 -10.45
CA ASP A 426 6.19 6.84 -9.13
C ASP A 426 4.69 7.16 -9.19
N GLU A 427 4.27 7.99 -10.13
CA GLU A 427 2.86 8.35 -10.36
C GLU A 427 2.05 7.13 -10.81
N MET A 428 2.58 6.39 -11.78
CA MET A 428 1.93 5.16 -12.27
C MET A 428 1.88 4.09 -11.18
N ALA A 429 2.97 3.90 -10.43
CA ALA A 429 2.99 2.95 -9.31
C ALA A 429 1.95 3.32 -8.23
N THR A 430 1.90 4.59 -7.83
CA THR A 430 0.94 5.10 -6.84
C THR A 430 -0.50 4.82 -7.26
N MET A 431 -0.82 5.15 -8.50
CA MET A 431 -2.13 4.91 -9.09
C MET A 431 -2.49 3.42 -9.09
N ILE A 432 -1.57 2.55 -9.54
CA ILE A 432 -1.81 1.10 -9.54
C ILE A 432 -1.99 0.57 -8.10
N PHE A 433 -1.21 1.04 -7.11
CA PHE A 433 -1.43 0.67 -5.71
C PHE A 433 -2.81 1.11 -5.18
N HIS A 434 -3.31 2.27 -5.59
CA HIS A 434 -4.68 2.70 -5.25
C HIS A 434 -5.72 1.78 -5.88
N MET A 435 -5.54 1.39 -7.15
CA MET A 435 -6.42 0.44 -7.83
C MET A 435 -6.41 -0.93 -7.16
N LYS A 436 -5.25 -1.45 -6.73
CA LYS A 436 -5.17 -2.71 -5.97
C LYS A 436 -5.97 -2.67 -4.66
N ARG A 437 -6.10 -1.47 -4.07
CA ARG A 437 -6.88 -1.22 -2.85
C ARG A 437 -8.27 -0.64 -3.11
N ALA A 438 -8.74 -0.69 -4.36
CA ALA A 438 -10.07 -0.20 -4.73
C ALA A 438 -11.14 -0.83 -3.84
N LYS A 439 -12.10 0.00 -3.42
CA LYS A 439 -13.16 -0.36 -2.47
C LYS A 439 -14.49 0.19 -2.95
N ASN A 440 -15.57 -0.35 -2.40
CA ASN A 440 -16.96 0.03 -2.70
C ASN A 440 -17.33 1.48 -2.36
N LYS A 441 -16.41 2.37 -1.91
CA LYS A 441 -16.74 3.80 -1.68
C LYS A 441 -17.12 4.55 -2.96
N VAL A 442 -16.81 3.98 -4.14
CA VAL A 442 -17.38 4.36 -5.45
C VAL A 442 -18.92 4.14 -5.51
N LEU A 443 -19.51 3.41 -4.55
CA LEU A 443 -20.95 3.08 -4.48
C LEU A 443 -21.66 3.58 -3.20
N SER A 444 -20.96 4.32 -2.32
CA SER A 444 -21.53 4.75 -1.03
C SER A 444 -22.38 6.02 -1.08
N LYS A 445 -22.63 6.62 -2.26
CA LYS A 445 -23.59 7.72 -2.43
C LYS A 445 -25.05 7.26 -2.65
N LEU A 446 -25.37 6.00 -2.37
CA LEU A 446 -26.74 5.47 -2.38
C LEU A 446 -27.05 4.87 -1.00
N GLY A 447 -27.26 5.76 -0.03
CA GLY A 447 -27.53 5.36 1.35
C GLY A 447 -27.55 6.51 2.35
N ASN A 448 -28.15 7.65 1.97
CA ASN A 448 -28.77 8.63 2.88
C ASN A 448 -29.89 9.34 2.14
#